data_AF-D9XRP7-F1
#
_entry.id   AF-D9XRP7-F1
#
_cell.length_a   1.000
_cell.length_b   1.000
_cell.length_c   1.000
_cell.angle_alpha   90.00
_cell.angle_beta   90.00
_cell.angle_gamma   90.00
#
_symmetry.space_group_name_H-M   'P 1'
#
loop_
_entity.id
_entity.type
_entity.pdbx_description
1 polymer ?
#
loop_
_entity_poly.entity_id
_entity_poly.type
_entity_poly.pdbx_seq_one_letter_code
_entity_poly.pdbx_strand_id
1 'polypeptide(L)'
;MSRFRRYGDAGQAFPIYITVVGGLLFLAFAYFAVGQAAANRNGAQTAADAAALAAAQDTRDALAKRWIQDLLDPEKWQAIFDGNVDGIGLTCGRAHELAARNDARVVGCDPAGLLRYTVEVETNKTVGDSVVPGTETRRSNATATAVIEPRCTFPLPSGDAGEAEEDELPPLTCKDGEQWELDPEGPDDLLPKPEDLFDVHLAD
;
A
#
# COMPACT_ATOMS: atom_id res chain seq x y z
N MET A 1 32.48 -80.46 -20.33
CA MET A 1 31.24 -80.06 -19.62
C MET A 1 31.66 -79.33 -18.35
N SER A 2 31.27 -78.12 -17.99
CA SER A 2 30.47 -77.06 -18.60
C SER A 2 30.90 -75.78 -17.87
N ARG A 3 31.30 -74.71 -18.57
CA ARG A 3 31.64 -73.43 -17.92
C ARG A 3 30.32 -72.76 -17.47
N PHE A 4 30.08 -72.73 -16.16
CA PHE A 4 29.01 -71.91 -15.60
C PHE A 4 29.40 -70.43 -15.68
N ARG A 5 28.82 -69.73 -16.67
CA ARG A 5 28.82 -68.27 -16.72
C ARG A 5 27.86 -67.79 -15.64
N ARG A 6 28.39 -67.30 -14.50
CA ARG A 6 27.58 -66.53 -13.54
C ARG A 6 27.26 -65.18 -14.20
N TYR A 7 26.04 -65.06 -14.71
CA TYR A 7 25.45 -63.77 -15.03
C TYR A 7 25.15 -63.10 -13.70
N GLY A 8 26.00 -62.16 -13.29
CA GLY A 8 25.77 -61.37 -12.08
C GLY A 8 24.71 -60.32 -12.38
N ASP A 9 23.45 -60.62 -12.07
CA ASP A 9 22.31 -59.72 -12.24
C ASP A 9 22.20 -58.71 -11.08
N ALA A 10 23.35 -58.20 -10.63
CA ALA A 10 23.46 -57.32 -9.48
C ALA A 10 24.21 -56.06 -9.90
N GLY A 11 23.48 -54.93 -9.95
CA GLY A 11 24.14 -53.65 -9.73
C GLY A 11 23.71 -52.47 -10.57
N GLN A 12 22.76 -52.58 -11.52
CA GLN A 12 22.35 -51.41 -12.32
C GLN A 12 21.10 -50.69 -11.81
N ALA A 13 20.15 -51.40 -11.21
CA ALA A 13 18.94 -50.76 -10.68
C ALA A 13 19.25 -49.77 -9.54
N PHE A 14 20.17 -50.14 -8.63
CA PHE A 14 20.52 -49.31 -7.48
C PHE A 14 21.19 -47.97 -7.87
N PRO A 15 22.20 -47.92 -8.76
CA PRO A 15 22.71 -46.66 -9.32
C PRO A 15 21.64 -45.85 -10.07
N ILE A 16 20.76 -46.51 -10.82
CA ILE A 16 19.67 -45.82 -11.53
C ILE A 16 18.75 -45.12 -10.51
N TYR A 17 18.31 -45.79 -9.45
CA TYR A 17 17.48 -45.16 -8.42
C TYR A 17 18.19 -43.98 -7.75
N ILE A 18 19.49 -44.10 -7.42
CA ILE A 18 20.26 -42.99 -6.85
C ILE A 18 20.32 -41.80 -7.81
N THR A 19 20.61 -42.04 -9.10
CA THR A 19 20.67 -40.94 -10.09
C THR A 19 19.31 -40.29 -10.33
N VAL A 20 18.22 -41.07 -10.37
CA VAL A 20 16.86 -40.55 -10.52
C VAL A 20 16.46 -39.74 -9.30
N VAL A 21 16.64 -40.28 -8.09
CA VAL A 21 16.31 -39.58 -6.84
C VAL A 21 17.17 -38.32 -6.69
N GLY A 22 18.48 -38.42 -6.94
CA GLY A 22 19.39 -37.29 -6.92
C GLY A 22 19.00 -36.21 -7.93
N GLY A 23 18.64 -36.59 -9.15
CA GLY A 23 18.15 -35.68 -10.18
C GLY A 23 16.84 -34.98 -9.80
N LEU A 24 15.89 -35.72 -9.23
CA LEU A 24 14.61 -35.16 -8.75
C LEU A 24 14.81 -34.21 -7.56
N LEU A 25 15.68 -34.56 -6.60
CA LEU A 25 16.01 -33.67 -5.48
C LEU A 25 16.72 -32.39 -5.95
N PHE A 26 17.63 -32.51 -6.92
CA PHE A 26 18.28 -31.36 -7.52
C PHE A 26 17.26 -30.43 -8.21
N LEU A 27 16.34 -30.99 -9.00
CA LEU A 27 15.25 -30.20 -9.60
C LEU A 27 14.37 -29.55 -8.54
N ALA A 28 14.02 -30.28 -7.47
CA ALA A 28 13.22 -29.74 -6.38
C ALA A 28 13.92 -28.55 -5.70
N PHE A 29 15.23 -28.64 -5.45
CA PHE A 29 16.01 -27.54 -4.87
C PHE A 29 16.11 -26.34 -5.82
N ALA A 30 16.29 -26.60 -7.13
CA ALA A 30 16.30 -25.54 -8.14
C ALA A 30 14.95 -24.77 -8.16
N TYR A 31 13.82 -25.47 -8.12
CA TYR A 31 12.50 -24.84 -8.03
C TYR A 31 12.28 -24.11 -6.71
N PHE A 32 12.80 -24.63 -5.60
CA PHE A 32 12.72 -23.97 -4.29
C PHE A 32 13.40 -22.61 -4.30
N ALA A 33 14.62 -22.51 -4.86
CA ALA A 33 15.34 -21.25 -4.97
C ALA A 33 14.58 -20.20 -5.80
N VAL A 34 13.93 -20.61 -6.90
CA VAL A 34 13.05 -19.73 -7.70
C VAL A 34 11.84 -19.28 -6.88
N GLY A 35 11.25 -20.18 -6.10
CA GLY A 35 10.13 -19.89 -5.20
C GLY A 35 10.47 -18.84 -4.14
N GLN A 36 11.68 -18.90 -3.56
CA GLN A 36 12.14 -17.90 -2.59
C GLN A 36 12.28 -16.50 -3.22
N ALA A 37 12.82 -16.42 -4.44
CA ALA A 37 12.93 -15.15 -5.14
C ALA A 37 11.55 -14.54 -5.45
N ALA A 38 10.60 -15.37 -5.89
CA ALA A 38 9.22 -14.95 -6.11
C ALA A 38 8.54 -14.47 -4.82
N ALA A 39 8.72 -15.19 -3.71
CA ALA A 39 8.19 -14.81 -2.41
C ALA A 39 8.75 -13.47 -1.92
N ASN A 40 10.06 -13.23 -2.08
CA ASN A 40 10.67 -11.95 -1.70
C ASN A 40 10.12 -10.80 -2.56
N ARG A 41 10.01 -10.98 -3.88
CA ARG A 41 9.41 -9.97 -4.77
C ARG A 41 7.97 -9.63 -4.37
N ASN A 42 7.15 -10.65 -4.10
CA ASN A 42 5.77 -10.43 -3.67
C ASN A 42 5.70 -9.72 -2.31
N GLY A 43 6.59 -10.08 -1.38
CA GLY A 43 6.72 -9.39 -0.09
C GLY A 43 7.09 -7.92 -0.24
N ALA A 44 7.98 -7.58 -1.17
CA ALA A 44 8.30 -6.19 -1.50
C ALA A 44 7.05 -5.42 -1.96
N GLN A 45 6.25 -6.00 -2.86
CA GLN A 45 5.03 -5.36 -3.35
C GLN A 45 4.01 -5.15 -2.22
N THR A 46 3.76 -6.17 -1.39
CA THR A 46 2.87 -6.04 -0.22
C THR A 46 3.33 -4.94 0.74
N ALA A 47 4.64 -4.82 0.95
CA ALA A 47 5.20 -3.76 1.77
C ALA A 47 5.00 -2.37 1.13
N ALA A 48 5.18 -2.25 -0.19
CA ALA A 48 4.97 -0.99 -0.91
C ALA A 48 3.50 -0.57 -0.85
N ASP A 49 2.58 -1.48 -1.15
CA ASP A 49 1.14 -1.25 -1.15
C ASP A 49 0.67 -0.77 0.23
N ALA A 50 1.08 -1.48 1.29
CA ALA A 50 0.75 -1.11 2.66
C ALA A 50 1.34 0.25 3.06
N ALA A 51 2.56 0.56 2.63
CA ALA A 51 3.22 1.82 2.93
C ALA A 51 2.60 3.00 2.16
N ALA A 52 2.23 2.82 0.90
CA ALA A 52 1.55 3.83 0.10
C ALA A 52 0.15 4.14 0.64
N LEU A 53 -0.65 3.11 0.94
CA LEU A 53 -1.95 3.30 1.58
C LEU A 53 -1.82 4.00 2.94
N ALA A 54 -0.81 3.65 3.74
CA ALA A 54 -0.54 4.30 5.00
C ALA A 54 -0.21 5.79 4.86
N ALA A 55 0.61 6.19 3.88
CA ALA A 55 0.91 7.60 3.60
C ALA A 55 -0.36 8.37 3.21
N ALA A 56 -1.17 7.79 2.34
CA ALA A 56 -2.42 8.40 1.89
C ALA A 56 -3.45 8.50 3.01
N GLN A 57 -3.60 7.48 3.86
CA GLN A 57 -4.48 7.49 5.03
C GLN A 57 -4.07 8.54 6.07
N ASP A 58 -2.78 8.68 6.36
CA ASP A 58 -2.28 9.68 7.32
C ASP A 58 -2.58 11.11 6.82
N THR A 59 -2.39 11.34 5.52
CA THR A 59 -2.74 12.62 4.87
C THR A 59 -4.25 12.86 4.89
N ARG A 60 -5.06 11.84 4.59
CA ARG A 60 -6.52 11.90 4.65
C ARG A 60 -7.00 12.33 6.03
N ASP A 61 -6.45 11.73 7.07
CA ASP A 61 -6.81 12.03 8.45
C ASP A 61 -6.43 13.48 8.81
N ALA A 62 -5.31 13.97 8.29
CA ALA A 62 -4.91 15.37 8.44
C ALA A 62 -5.83 16.34 7.68
N LEU A 63 -6.28 16.00 6.47
CA LEU A 63 -7.24 16.78 5.68
C LEU A 63 -8.60 16.85 6.39
N ALA A 64 -9.11 15.72 6.87
CA ALA A 64 -10.36 15.67 7.63
C ALA A 64 -10.27 16.52 8.91
N LYS A 65 -9.15 16.43 9.64
CA LYS A 65 -8.91 17.28 10.82
C LYS A 65 -8.86 18.77 10.45
N ARG A 66 -8.24 19.12 9.31
CA ARG A 66 -8.19 20.50 8.82
C ARG A 66 -9.60 21.01 8.47
N TRP A 67 -10.41 20.17 7.85
CA TRP A 67 -11.81 20.48 7.54
C TRP A 67 -12.62 20.79 8.80
N ILE A 68 -12.51 19.97 9.85
CA ILE A 68 -13.17 20.23 11.14
C ILE A 68 -12.71 21.58 11.74
N GLN A 69 -11.42 21.92 11.61
CA GLN A 69 -10.89 23.20 12.12
C GLN A 69 -11.39 24.42 11.33
N ASP A 70 -11.68 24.25 10.04
CA ASP A 70 -12.24 25.29 9.16
C ASP A 70 -13.74 25.06 8.91
N LEU A 71 -14.43 24.35 9.79
CA LEU A 71 -15.85 24.01 9.59
C LEU A 71 -16.70 25.29 9.42
N LEU A 72 -16.40 26.33 10.20
CA LEU A 72 -17.06 27.64 10.13
C LEU A 72 -16.65 28.52 8.94
N ASP A 73 -15.81 28.02 8.02
CA ASP A 73 -15.34 28.76 6.86
C ASP A 73 -15.50 27.94 5.56
N PRO A 74 -16.73 27.89 5.00
CA PRO A 74 -17.03 27.12 3.80
C PRO A 74 -16.22 27.52 2.56
N GLU A 75 -15.67 28.74 2.51
CA GLU A 75 -14.81 29.20 1.42
C GLU A 75 -13.50 28.41 1.35
N LYS A 76 -13.04 27.85 2.47
CA LYS A 76 -11.81 27.03 2.54
C LYS A 76 -12.03 25.57 2.20
N TRP A 77 -13.27 25.07 2.27
CA TRP A 77 -13.55 23.64 2.13
C TRP A 77 -13.03 23.10 0.80
N GLN A 78 -13.25 23.82 -0.31
CA GLN A 78 -12.83 23.35 -1.64
C GLN A 78 -11.32 23.13 -1.70
N ALA A 79 -10.52 24.05 -1.14
CA ALA A 79 -9.07 23.90 -1.09
C ALA A 79 -8.65 22.67 -0.27
N ILE A 80 -9.37 22.35 0.81
CA ILE A 80 -9.12 21.14 1.62
C ILE A 80 -9.46 19.88 0.83
N PHE A 81 -10.63 19.81 0.18
CA PHE A 81 -11.03 18.65 -0.61
C PHE A 81 -10.13 18.44 -1.85
N ASP A 82 -9.53 19.50 -2.38
CA ASP A 82 -8.53 19.44 -3.47
C ASP A 82 -7.10 19.12 -2.96
N GLY A 83 -6.89 19.04 -1.65
CA GLY A 83 -5.57 18.84 -1.03
C GLY A 83 -4.63 20.05 -1.15
N ASN A 84 -5.15 21.22 -1.54
CA ASN A 84 -4.38 22.46 -1.73
C ASN A 84 -4.33 23.30 -0.46
N VAL A 85 -3.72 22.75 0.59
CA VAL A 85 -3.67 23.39 1.91
C VAL A 85 -2.27 23.40 2.49
N ASP A 86 -1.88 24.54 3.05
CA ASP A 86 -0.60 24.70 3.71
C ASP A 86 -0.58 23.99 5.07
N GLY A 87 0.60 23.54 5.49
CA GLY A 87 0.82 23.03 6.85
C GLY A 87 0.33 21.62 7.12
N ILE A 88 -0.30 20.94 6.14
CA ILE A 88 -0.47 19.49 6.19
C ILE A 88 0.89 18.87 5.84
N GLY A 89 1.72 18.69 6.86
CA GLY A 89 3.04 18.10 6.70
C GLY A 89 2.94 16.71 6.09
N LEU A 90 3.76 16.43 5.08
CA LEU A 90 3.91 15.10 4.49
C LEU A 90 4.50 14.16 5.54
N THR A 91 3.65 13.40 6.23
CA THR A 91 4.09 12.46 7.26
C THR A 91 4.21 11.06 6.67
N CYS A 92 5.30 10.84 5.93
CA CYS A 92 5.72 9.49 5.54
C CYS A 92 5.99 8.55 6.75
N GLY A 93 5.87 9.04 7.99
CA GLY A 93 6.06 8.27 9.21
C GLY A 93 5.19 7.00 9.27
N ARG A 94 3.91 7.09 8.88
CA ARG A 94 3.03 5.92 8.87
C ARG A 94 3.46 4.90 7.80
N ALA A 95 3.93 5.36 6.65
CA ALA A 95 4.49 4.51 5.60
C ALA A 95 5.71 3.71 6.09
N HIS A 96 6.63 4.36 6.83
CA HIS A 96 7.77 3.68 7.44
C HIS A 96 7.35 2.57 8.40
N GLU A 97 6.34 2.81 9.23
CA GLU A 97 5.85 1.81 10.18
C GLU A 97 5.24 0.59 9.46
N LEU A 98 4.43 0.82 8.43
CA LEU A 98 3.80 -0.26 7.68
C LEU A 98 4.80 -1.03 6.81
N ALA A 99 5.80 -0.36 6.23
CA ALA A 99 6.91 -1.04 5.55
C ALA A 99 7.70 -1.93 6.51
N ALA A 100 8.03 -1.42 7.70
CA ALA A 100 8.77 -2.17 8.71
C ALA A 100 8.03 -3.43 9.18
N ARG A 101 6.70 -3.35 9.34
CA ARG A 101 5.84 -4.51 9.67
C ARG A 101 5.84 -5.58 8.57
N ASN A 102 6.17 -5.20 7.33
CA ASN A 102 6.28 -6.10 6.19
C ASN A 102 7.74 -6.45 5.84
N ASP A 103 8.65 -6.41 6.82
CA ASP A 103 10.08 -6.71 6.63
C ASP A 103 10.73 -5.88 5.51
N ALA A 104 10.34 -4.62 5.37
CA ALA A 104 10.91 -3.69 4.40
C ALA A 104 11.26 -2.35 5.04
N ARG A 105 11.95 -1.50 4.29
CA ARG A 105 12.23 -0.12 4.65
C ARG A 105 11.80 0.78 3.50
N VAL A 106 11.19 1.92 3.82
CA VAL A 106 10.93 2.97 2.83
C VAL A 106 12.26 3.60 2.43
N VAL A 107 12.51 3.67 1.12
CA VAL A 107 13.67 4.32 0.52
C VAL A 107 13.30 5.60 -0.22
N GLY A 108 12.02 5.75 -0.59
CA GLY A 108 11.46 6.96 -1.16
C GLY A 108 9.99 7.10 -0.74
N CYS A 109 9.56 8.31 -0.44
CA CYS A 109 8.16 8.61 -0.13
C CYS A 109 7.90 10.05 -0.52
N ASP A 110 7.25 10.20 -1.66
CA ASP A 110 7.10 11.49 -2.32
C ASP A 110 5.62 11.72 -2.67
N PRO A 111 5.11 12.94 -2.46
CA PRO A 111 3.83 13.32 -3.04
C PRO A 111 3.96 13.36 -4.57
N ALA A 112 3.05 12.66 -5.26
CA ALA A 112 2.94 12.66 -6.72
C ALA A 112 1.74 13.52 -7.15
N GLY A 113 1.61 14.70 -6.55
CA GLY A 113 0.43 15.58 -6.62
C GLY A 113 -0.05 15.97 -5.23
N LEU A 114 -1.23 16.59 -5.13
CA LEU A 114 -1.80 17.00 -3.84
C LEU A 114 -2.45 15.84 -3.08
N LEU A 115 -3.06 14.91 -3.82
CA LEU A 115 -3.84 13.79 -3.29
C LEU A 115 -3.31 12.43 -3.77
N ARG A 116 -2.00 12.35 -4.01
CA ARG A 116 -1.35 11.13 -4.51
C ARG A 116 0.01 10.96 -3.87
N TYR A 117 0.30 9.74 -3.45
CA TYR A 117 1.52 9.40 -2.71
C TYR A 117 2.19 8.19 -3.35
N THR A 118 3.44 8.34 -3.74
CA THR A 118 4.25 7.25 -4.27
C THR A 118 5.29 6.86 -3.23
N VAL A 119 5.30 5.59 -2.84
CA VAL A 119 6.23 5.03 -1.86
C VAL A 119 7.05 3.94 -2.51
N GLU A 120 8.36 4.07 -2.40
CA GLU A 120 9.34 3.05 -2.77
C GLU A 120 9.88 2.39 -1.51
N VAL A 121 9.88 1.06 -1.52
CA VAL A 121 10.41 0.24 -0.43
C VAL A 121 11.47 -0.72 -0.93
N GLU A 122 12.37 -1.08 -0.03
CA GLU A 122 13.36 -2.14 -0.21
C GLU A 122 13.18 -3.19 0.89
N THR A 123 13.22 -4.48 0.54
CA THR A 123 13.08 -5.57 1.52
C THR A 123 14.31 -5.71 2.42
N ASN A 124 14.06 -5.96 3.71
CA ASN A 124 15.07 -6.28 4.72
C ASN A 124 15.53 -7.74 4.67
N LYS A 125 15.00 -8.56 3.75
CA LYS A 125 15.48 -9.93 3.44
C LYS A 125 16.07 -10.00 2.02
N THR A 126 17.10 -10.79 1.81
CA THR A 126 17.69 -11.00 0.46
C THR A 126 16.85 -12.00 -0.32
N VAL A 127 16.94 -12.00 -1.65
CA VAL A 127 16.18 -12.95 -2.50
C VAL A 127 16.49 -14.41 -2.17
N GLY A 128 17.60 -14.67 -1.47
CA GLY A 128 17.96 -15.95 -0.85
C GLY A 128 19.35 -16.40 -1.28
N ASP A 129 19.83 -17.46 -0.64
CA ASP A 129 21.03 -18.18 -1.08
C ASP A 129 20.65 -19.04 -2.29
N SER A 130 20.78 -18.48 -3.49
CA SER A 130 20.54 -19.24 -4.73
C SER A 130 21.79 -19.98 -5.17
N VAL A 131 21.58 -21.03 -5.99
CA VAL A 131 22.65 -21.65 -6.78
C VAL A 131 23.24 -20.65 -7.79
N VAL A 132 22.51 -19.58 -8.08
CA VAL A 132 22.93 -18.47 -8.94
C VAL A 132 23.77 -17.48 -8.13
N PRO A 133 25.08 -17.32 -8.45
CA PRO A 133 25.97 -16.38 -7.74
C PRO A 133 25.47 -14.92 -7.82
N GLY A 134 25.65 -14.14 -6.75
CA GLY A 134 25.33 -12.72 -6.69
C GLY A 134 23.91 -12.38 -6.27
N THR A 135 23.12 -13.37 -5.84
CA THR A 135 21.74 -13.18 -5.34
C THR A 135 21.67 -13.12 -3.82
N GLU A 136 22.69 -13.64 -3.15
CA GLU A 136 22.82 -13.71 -1.70
C GLU A 136 22.78 -12.34 -1.01
N THR A 137 23.18 -11.26 -1.69
CA THR A 137 23.13 -9.88 -1.17
C THR A 137 22.01 -9.04 -1.77
N ARG A 138 21.29 -9.56 -2.78
CA ARG A 138 20.35 -8.75 -3.56
C ARG A 138 19.02 -8.61 -2.81
N ARG A 139 18.50 -7.39 -2.77
CA ARG A 139 17.21 -7.02 -2.16
C ARG A 139 16.17 -6.81 -3.25
N SER A 140 14.90 -6.90 -2.88
CA SER A 140 13.80 -6.57 -3.78
C SER A 140 13.33 -5.16 -3.49
N ASN A 141 13.14 -4.37 -4.54
CA ASN A 141 12.47 -3.08 -4.46
C ASN A 141 11.07 -3.21 -5.04
N ALA A 142 10.15 -2.42 -4.51
CA ALA A 142 8.83 -2.24 -5.07
C ALA A 142 8.37 -0.81 -4.85
N THR A 143 7.52 -0.36 -5.74
CA THR A 143 6.91 0.97 -5.70
C THR A 143 5.41 0.78 -5.77
N ALA A 144 4.69 1.50 -4.92
CA ALA A 144 3.24 1.58 -4.98
C ALA A 144 2.83 3.04 -4.90
N THR A 145 1.68 3.33 -5.49
CA THR A 145 1.09 4.66 -5.44
C THR A 145 -0.30 4.54 -4.86
N ALA A 146 -0.66 5.42 -3.93
CA ALA A 146 -2.01 5.54 -3.41
C ALA A 146 -2.59 6.92 -3.74
N VAL A 147 -3.90 6.96 -3.92
CA VAL A 147 -4.68 8.16 -4.25
C VAL A 147 -5.68 8.40 -3.13
N ILE A 148 -5.91 9.68 -2.85
CA ILE A 148 -6.97 10.17 -1.97
C ILE A 148 -8.03 10.80 -2.88
N GLU A 149 -9.26 10.34 -2.82
CA GLU A 149 -10.35 10.90 -3.62
C GLU A 149 -11.40 11.57 -2.74
N PRO A 150 -11.74 12.85 -2.99
CA PRO A 150 -12.83 13.50 -2.28
C PRO A 150 -14.15 12.81 -2.62
N ARG A 151 -14.96 12.52 -1.60
CA ARG A 151 -16.24 11.80 -1.75
C ARG A 151 -17.47 12.70 -1.58
N CYS A 152 -17.26 13.94 -1.13
CA CYS A 152 -18.33 14.86 -0.80
C CYS A 152 -18.30 16.10 -1.70
N THR A 153 -19.48 16.68 -1.86
CA THR A 153 -19.72 17.92 -2.61
C THR A 153 -20.60 18.84 -1.78
N PHE A 154 -20.47 20.13 -1.98
CA PHE A 154 -21.20 21.17 -1.26
C PHE A 154 -21.42 22.36 -2.20
N PRO A 155 -22.49 23.14 -1.98
CA PRO A 155 -22.70 24.37 -2.74
C PRO A 155 -21.58 25.36 -2.40
N LEU A 156 -20.89 25.87 -3.43
CA LEU A 156 -19.94 26.96 -3.24
C LEU A 156 -20.71 28.22 -2.86
N PRO A 157 -20.21 29.05 -1.93
CA PRO A 157 -20.80 30.34 -1.65
C PRO A 157 -20.74 31.19 -2.92
N SER A 158 -21.88 31.34 -3.60
CA SER A 158 -22.01 32.26 -4.71
C SER A 158 -22.05 33.67 -4.15
N GLY A 159 -21.18 34.57 -4.62
CA GLY A 159 -21.08 35.97 -4.17
C GLY A 159 -22.31 36.86 -4.42
N ASP A 160 -23.49 36.26 -4.65
CA ASP A 160 -24.79 36.90 -4.82
C ASP A 160 -25.86 36.32 -3.86
N ALA A 161 -25.48 35.36 -3.00
CA ALA A 161 -26.30 34.93 -1.87
C ALA A 161 -26.15 35.99 -0.77
N GLY A 162 -27.11 36.91 -0.70
CA GLY A 162 -27.19 37.90 0.36
C GLY A 162 -27.07 37.21 1.73
N GLU A 163 -26.20 37.77 2.57
CA GLU A 163 -26.09 37.53 4.01
C GLU A 163 -26.67 36.18 4.43
N ALA A 164 -26.00 35.08 4.06
CA ALA A 164 -26.23 33.82 4.75
C ALA A 164 -25.96 34.12 6.23
N GLU A 165 -26.92 33.80 7.11
CA GLU A 165 -26.70 33.99 8.54
C GLU A 165 -25.38 33.29 8.90
N GLU A 166 -24.51 33.97 9.64
CA GLU A 166 -23.13 33.53 9.92
C GLU A 166 -23.07 32.13 10.60
N ASP A 167 -24.22 31.61 11.02
CA ASP A 167 -24.42 30.36 11.75
C ASP A 167 -24.97 29.18 10.91
N GLU A 168 -25.40 29.38 9.65
CA GLU A 168 -26.00 28.29 8.84
C GLU A 168 -24.98 27.71 7.83
N LEU A 169 -24.41 26.54 8.16
CA LEU A 169 -23.43 25.85 7.31
C LEU A 169 -24.08 25.19 6.09
N PRO A 170 -23.42 25.21 4.91
CA PRO A 170 -23.95 24.54 3.74
C PRO A 170 -23.99 23.02 3.93
N PRO A 171 -25.02 22.34 3.40
CA PRO A 171 -25.13 20.89 3.54
C PRO A 171 -24.02 20.18 2.77
N LEU A 172 -23.50 19.11 3.36
CA LEU A 172 -22.49 18.26 2.73
C LEU A 172 -23.15 17.03 2.13
N THR A 173 -23.02 16.84 0.82
CA THR A 173 -23.54 15.66 0.10
C THR A 173 -22.40 14.71 -0.23
N CYS A 174 -22.36 13.55 0.42
CA CYS A 174 -21.33 12.53 0.27
C CYS A 174 -21.81 11.36 -0.61
N LYS A 175 -21.05 10.26 -0.58
CA LYS A 175 -21.28 9.09 -1.43
C LYS A 175 -22.72 8.57 -1.31
N ASP A 176 -23.27 8.09 -2.43
CA ASP A 176 -24.66 7.62 -2.54
C ASP A 176 -25.75 8.67 -2.21
N GLY A 177 -25.39 9.97 -2.20
CA GLY A 177 -26.33 11.06 -1.96
C GLY A 177 -26.70 11.25 -0.49
N GLU A 178 -25.91 10.69 0.43
CA GLU A 178 -26.05 10.93 1.86
C GLU A 178 -25.79 12.41 2.16
N GLN A 179 -26.79 13.07 2.76
CA GLN A 179 -26.69 14.48 3.14
C GLN A 179 -26.41 14.56 4.63
N TRP A 180 -25.40 15.36 4.97
CA TRP A 180 -25.02 15.68 6.33
C TRP A 180 -25.43 17.11 6.63
N GLU A 181 -26.25 17.24 7.67
CA GLU A 181 -26.58 18.51 8.31
C GLU A 181 -25.48 18.81 9.33
N LEU A 182 -24.78 19.93 9.14
CA LEU A 182 -23.60 20.27 9.93
C LEU A 182 -24.00 21.25 11.02
N ASP A 183 -23.94 20.80 12.26
CA ASP A 183 -24.19 21.62 13.44
C ASP A 183 -22.84 22.04 14.08
N PRO A 184 -22.44 23.32 14.01
CA PRO A 184 -21.18 23.78 14.59
C PRO A 184 -21.18 23.79 16.14
N GLU A 185 -22.36 23.78 16.77
CA GLU A 185 -22.49 23.67 18.23
C GLU A 185 -22.65 22.20 18.70
N GLY A 186 -22.83 21.29 17.73
CA GLY A 186 -22.97 19.86 17.95
C GLY A 186 -21.65 19.18 18.32
N PRO A 187 -21.71 17.97 18.92
CA PRO A 187 -20.52 17.19 19.19
C PRO A 187 -19.83 16.68 17.91
N ASP A 188 -18.50 16.75 17.85
CA ASP A 188 -17.66 16.29 16.73
C ASP A 188 -17.96 14.85 16.28
N ASP A 189 -18.44 13.99 17.18
CA ASP A 189 -18.79 12.59 16.87
C ASP A 189 -19.99 12.45 15.91
N LEU A 190 -20.77 13.51 15.71
CA LEU A 190 -21.86 13.57 14.72
C LEU A 190 -21.39 14.06 13.34
N LEU A 191 -20.13 14.50 13.22
CA LEU A 191 -19.55 14.88 11.93
C LEU A 191 -19.15 13.65 11.11
N PRO A 192 -19.10 13.75 9.77
CA PRO A 192 -18.61 12.67 8.91
C PRO A 192 -17.18 12.28 9.28
N LYS A 193 -16.88 10.98 9.24
CA LYS A 193 -15.53 10.48 9.51
C LYS A 193 -14.60 10.74 8.32
N PRO A 194 -13.27 10.64 8.50
CA PRO A 194 -12.33 10.79 7.39
C PRO A 194 -12.64 9.88 6.18
N GLU A 195 -13.08 8.64 6.42
CA GLU A 195 -13.51 7.70 5.37
C GLU A 195 -14.81 8.07 4.64
N ASP A 196 -15.66 8.91 5.25
CA ASP A 196 -16.87 9.44 4.62
C ASP A 196 -16.54 10.63 3.72
N LEU A 197 -15.57 11.45 4.13
CA LEU A 197 -15.08 12.62 3.40
C LEU A 197 -14.19 12.24 2.21
N PHE A 198 -13.35 11.22 2.38
CA PHE A 198 -12.29 10.87 1.43
C PHE A 198 -12.12 9.35 1.31
N ASP A 199 -11.99 8.86 0.08
CA ASP A 199 -11.59 7.49 -0.22
C ASP A 199 -10.08 7.38 -0.37
N VAL A 200 -9.51 6.24 0.01
CA VAL A 200 -8.08 5.96 -0.19
C VAL A 200 -7.91 4.57 -0.80
N HIS A 201 -7.27 4.52 -1.95
CA HIS A 201 -6.98 3.28 -2.65
C HIS A 201 -5.65 3.34 -3.41
N LEU A 202 -5.16 2.16 -3.84
CA LEU A 202 -3.97 2.08 -4.68
C LEU A 202 -4.30 2.59 -6.08
N ALA A 203 -3.42 3.42 -6.65
CA ALA A 203 -3.44 3.71 -8.07
C ALA A 203 -3.12 2.42 -8.83
N ASP A 204 -4.01 2.02 -9.74
CA ASP A 204 -3.83 0.86 -10.63
C ASP A 204 -2.45 0.80 -11.31
#